data_AF-A0A371WYV6-F1
#
_entry.id   AF-A0A371WYV6-F1
#
_cell.length_a   1.000
_cell.length_b   1.000
_cell.length_c   1.000
_cell.angle_alpha   90.00
_cell.angle_beta   90.00
_cell.angle_gamma   90.00
#
_symmetry.space_group_name_H-M   'P 1'
#
loop_
_entity.id
_entity.type
_entity.pdbx_description
1 polymer ?
#
loop_
_entity_poly.entity_id
_entity_poly.type
_entity_poly.pdbx_seq_one_letter_code
_entity_poly.pdbx_strand_id
1 'polypeptide(L)'
;MFRPDRVFACLQRIEQESLLPNEGAALRHELQLLDREAFCELSLHEKNAYLQTTVREIQTVSARRCIPLDRDQLSRLRRFYSRRSIADLKLGTEDRDKGETALLIYAEAIRRGAVEIAPEPRPATETANGSPVSAGAETVDDAAHFFLPALNASGVRDELDLMDIAPFTLSKMVRDRILRYELEDSVVTIEGGSEVGLATAYDYDIFIHMVSHLAAEMQAVEEARSRGLEMPLPARIYRPSLGDLLKFCQRASGGKQYLELENALDRLQATRIKITNLQDTDRRETESFPLIGRFRVVSRTRQNRVERVEIEIPGWVYDGVTAAGDKQSVLALNPAYFLITRPLAKFVYRLAVKSAGEGTAIHGLEDVHRRSGSSLPFRKFRSVIEGLVEECRTQPLPDYDLRLEPASEPQILILQKRRTATVDITVTVSCQNAVHHSGNP
;
A
#
# COMPACT_ATOMS: atom_id res chain seq x y z
N MET A 1 -0.06 53.38 22.32
CA MET A 1 -1.22 54.05 21.69
C MET A 1 -1.58 53.26 20.44
N PHE A 2 -2.37 52.19 20.62
CA PHE A 2 -2.79 51.27 19.56
C PHE A 2 -4.02 51.86 18.86
N ARG A 3 -3.99 51.97 17.51
CA ARG A 3 -5.16 52.33 16.70
C ARG A 3 -5.87 51.05 16.21
N PRO A 4 -7.15 50.83 16.55
CA PRO A 4 -7.84 49.57 16.29
C PRO A 4 -8.85 49.68 15.13
N ASP A 5 -8.41 49.83 13.87
CA ASP A 5 -9.36 50.02 12.74
C ASP A 5 -9.10 49.13 11.51
N ARG A 6 -8.52 47.93 11.70
CA ARG A 6 -8.39 46.95 10.60
C ARG A 6 -8.98 45.57 10.85
N VAL A 7 -9.64 45.35 11.98
CA VAL A 7 -10.28 44.06 12.31
C VAL A 7 -11.77 44.04 11.99
N PHE A 8 -12.43 45.20 11.87
CA PHE A 8 -13.88 45.27 11.62
C PHE A 8 -14.31 45.18 10.14
N ALA A 9 -13.40 45.42 9.19
CA ALA A 9 -13.73 45.33 7.75
C ALA A 9 -13.62 43.91 7.16
N CYS A 10 -13.00 42.96 7.88
CA CYS A 10 -12.86 41.58 7.41
C CYS A 10 -14.04 40.69 7.84
N LEU A 11 -14.75 41.05 8.93
CA LEU A 11 -15.84 40.25 9.48
C LEU A 11 -17.21 40.51 8.81
N GLN A 12 -17.43 41.66 8.19
CA GLN A 12 -18.66 41.92 7.43
C GLN A 12 -18.65 41.39 5.98
N ARG A 13 -17.50 40.93 5.48
CA ARG A 13 -17.41 40.28 4.16
C ARG A 13 -17.66 38.77 4.23
N ILE A 14 -17.57 38.18 5.43
CA ILE A 14 -17.78 36.75 5.66
C ILE A 14 -19.29 36.42 5.84
N GLU A 15 -20.13 37.41 6.16
CA GLU A 15 -21.58 37.19 6.35
C GLU A 15 -22.46 37.41 5.11
N GLN A 16 -21.91 37.77 3.95
CA GLN A 16 -22.68 37.90 2.69
C GLN A 16 -22.28 36.93 1.57
N GLU A 17 -21.34 36.01 1.81
CA GLU A 17 -21.01 34.91 0.87
C GLU A 17 -21.74 33.59 1.21
N SER A 18 -22.81 33.66 2.00
CA SER A 18 -23.62 32.51 2.46
C SER A 18 -24.88 32.23 1.61
N LEU A 19 -24.96 32.75 0.39
CA LEU A 19 -26.13 32.63 -0.51
C LEU A 19 -25.77 32.28 -1.96
N LEU A 20 -24.80 31.39 -2.15
CA LEU A 20 -24.64 30.64 -3.41
C LEU A 20 -24.96 29.16 -3.14
N PRO A 21 -25.79 28.50 -3.97
CA PRO A 21 -26.14 27.10 -3.76
C PRO A 21 -24.87 26.22 -3.86
N ASN A 22 -24.73 25.26 -2.93
CA ASN A 22 -23.67 24.26 -2.90
C ASN A 22 -23.64 23.43 -4.21
N GLU A 23 -22.94 23.89 -5.23
CA GLU A 23 -22.67 23.12 -6.45
C GLU A 23 -21.49 22.18 -6.23
N GLY A 24 -21.79 21.02 -5.66
CA GLY A 24 -20.84 19.95 -5.39
C GLY A 24 -21.39 18.82 -4.52
N ALA A 25 -22.66 18.88 -4.10
CA ALA A 25 -23.33 17.77 -3.44
C ALA A 25 -23.73 16.72 -4.48
N ALA A 26 -23.31 15.46 -4.30
CA ALA A 26 -23.83 14.34 -5.06
C ALA A 26 -25.35 14.31 -4.93
N LEU A 27 -26.07 14.45 -6.04
CA LEU A 27 -27.53 14.42 -6.07
C LEU A 27 -27.98 13.02 -5.61
N ARG A 28 -28.80 12.94 -4.56
CA ARG A 28 -29.35 11.68 -4.05
C ARG A 28 -30.77 11.50 -4.59
N HIS A 29 -31.03 10.35 -5.20
CA HIS A 29 -32.37 9.94 -5.63
C HIS A 29 -32.90 8.88 -4.67
N GLU A 30 -34.01 9.16 -3.99
CA GLU A 30 -34.65 8.21 -3.08
C GLU A 30 -35.47 7.18 -3.85
N LEU A 31 -35.36 5.90 -3.48
CA LEU A 31 -36.10 4.80 -4.07
C LEU A 31 -37.35 4.50 -3.24
N GLN A 32 -38.50 4.38 -3.90
CA GLN A 32 -39.73 3.95 -3.24
C GLN A 32 -39.77 2.44 -3.09
N LEU A 33 -39.20 1.96 -1.98
CA LEU A 33 -39.10 0.53 -1.69
C LEU A 33 -40.31 0.01 -0.91
N LEU A 34 -40.82 -1.18 -1.28
CA LEU A 34 -41.80 -1.89 -0.47
C LEU A 34 -41.14 -2.37 0.82
N ASP A 35 -41.89 -2.32 1.92
CA ASP A 35 -41.46 -2.96 3.16
C ASP A 35 -41.35 -4.49 2.99
N ARG A 36 -40.52 -5.13 3.81
CA ARG A 36 -40.18 -6.55 3.66
C ARG A 36 -41.38 -7.46 3.87
N GLU A 37 -42.23 -7.14 4.84
CA GLU A 37 -43.46 -7.90 5.12
C GLU A 37 -44.40 -7.83 3.91
N ALA A 38 -44.64 -6.62 3.40
CA ALA A 38 -45.43 -6.41 2.19
C ALA A 38 -44.83 -7.10 0.95
N PHE A 39 -43.50 -7.10 0.80
CA PHE A 39 -42.83 -7.81 -0.28
C PHE A 39 -42.98 -9.33 -0.14
N CYS A 40 -42.98 -9.88 1.07
CA CYS A 40 -43.14 -11.32 1.31
C CYS A 40 -44.52 -11.85 0.93
N GLU A 41 -45.58 -11.04 1.06
CA GLU A 41 -46.95 -11.40 0.69
C GLU A 41 -47.20 -11.48 -0.82
N LEU A 42 -46.33 -10.88 -1.64
CA LEU A 42 -46.45 -10.93 -3.10
C LEU A 42 -46.24 -12.35 -3.67
N SER A 43 -46.94 -12.68 -4.75
CA SER A 43 -46.68 -13.89 -5.53
C SER A 43 -45.29 -13.85 -6.17
N LEU A 44 -44.80 -15.02 -6.62
CA LEU A 44 -43.49 -15.12 -7.28
C LEU A 44 -43.38 -14.21 -8.51
N HIS A 45 -44.46 -14.12 -9.29
CA HIS A 45 -44.51 -13.30 -10.49
C HIS A 45 -44.46 -11.81 -10.14
N GLU A 46 -45.23 -11.39 -9.14
CA GLU A 46 -45.27 -10.00 -8.66
C GLU A 46 -43.93 -9.56 -8.05
N LYS A 47 -43.28 -10.44 -7.27
CA LYS A 47 -41.92 -10.19 -6.74
C LYS A 47 -40.91 -9.93 -7.84
N ASN A 48 -40.93 -10.74 -8.90
CA ASN A 48 -40.01 -10.58 -10.02
C ASN A 48 -40.30 -9.29 -10.81
N ALA A 49 -41.58 -8.98 -11.06
CA ALA A 49 -41.98 -7.76 -11.76
C ALA A 49 -41.60 -6.49 -10.97
N TYR A 50 -41.77 -6.53 -9.64
CA TYR A 50 -41.36 -5.46 -8.75
C TYR A 50 -39.84 -5.22 -8.82
N LEU A 51 -39.04 -6.28 -8.65
CA LEU A 51 -37.57 -6.17 -8.68
C LEU A 51 -37.05 -5.69 -10.04
N GLN A 52 -37.66 -6.11 -11.16
CA GLN A 52 -37.30 -5.58 -12.49
C GLN A 52 -37.56 -4.08 -12.59
N THR A 53 -38.69 -3.61 -12.07
CA THR A 53 -39.05 -2.18 -12.08
C THR A 53 -38.07 -1.37 -11.22
N THR A 54 -37.77 -1.82 -10.01
CA THR A 54 -36.81 -1.15 -9.10
C THR A 54 -35.40 -1.11 -9.68
N VAL A 55 -34.92 -2.20 -10.29
CA VAL A 55 -33.58 -2.20 -10.92
C VAL A 55 -33.54 -1.34 -12.17
N ARG A 56 -34.62 -1.30 -12.96
CA ARG A 56 -34.73 -0.38 -14.09
C ARG A 56 -34.64 1.08 -13.62
N GLU A 57 -35.31 1.43 -12.53
CA GLU A 57 -35.21 2.77 -11.93
C GLU A 57 -33.76 3.09 -11.54
N ILE A 58 -33.08 2.19 -10.83
CA ILE A 58 -31.66 2.37 -10.45
C ILE A 58 -30.77 2.53 -11.69
N GLN A 59 -31.00 1.74 -12.75
CA GLN A 59 -30.26 1.83 -14.01
C GLN A 59 -30.47 3.18 -14.69
N THR A 60 -31.71 3.69 -14.73
CA THR A 60 -32.03 5.01 -15.31
C THR A 60 -31.37 6.14 -14.55
N VAL A 61 -31.47 6.13 -13.22
CA VAL A 61 -30.91 7.17 -12.35
C VAL A 61 -29.38 7.18 -12.36
N SER A 62 -28.76 6.00 -12.49
CA SER A 62 -27.30 5.87 -12.55
C SER A 62 -26.70 6.09 -13.94
N ALA A 63 -27.50 6.52 -14.93
CA ALA A 63 -27.11 6.62 -16.35
C ALA A 63 -26.48 5.31 -16.91
N ARG A 64 -26.92 4.15 -16.42
CA ARG A 64 -26.45 2.84 -16.87
C ARG A 64 -27.33 2.29 -17.97
N ARG A 65 -26.76 1.43 -18.82
CA ARG A 65 -27.55 0.66 -19.81
C ARG A 65 -28.64 -0.12 -19.08
N CYS A 66 -29.89 0.05 -19.54
CA CYS A 66 -31.05 -0.65 -18.99
C CYS A 66 -31.07 -2.09 -19.49
N ILE A 67 -30.56 -3.02 -18.67
CA ILE A 67 -30.49 -4.45 -19.00
C ILE A 67 -31.43 -5.20 -18.03
N PRO A 68 -32.41 -5.96 -18.53
CA PRO A 68 -33.30 -6.72 -17.65
C PRO A 68 -32.55 -7.82 -16.92
N LEU A 69 -32.93 -8.09 -15.66
CA LEU A 69 -32.34 -9.16 -14.87
C LEU A 69 -32.74 -10.54 -15.41
N ASP A 70 -31.83 -11.50 -15.38
CA ASP A 70 -32.13 -12.90 -15.71
C ASP A 70 -32.83 -13.63 -14.55
N ARG A 71 -33.26 -14.89 -14.80
CA ARG A 71 -33.99 -15.71 -13.82
C ARG A 71 -33.18 -15.98 -12.54
N ASP A 72 -31.87 -16.13 -12.65
CA ASP A 72 -30.97 -16.44 -11.54
C ASP A 72 -30.70 -15.18 -10.71
N GLN A 73 -30.39 -14.06 -11.36
CA GLN A 73 -30.26 -12.74 -10.74
C GLN A 73 -31.51 -12.34 -9.97
N LEU A 74 -32.71 -12.55 -10.54
CA LEU A 74 -33.99 -12.31 -9.85
C LEU A 74 -34.18 -13.19 -8.63
N SER A 75 -33.80 -14.47 -8.71
CA SER A 75 -33.89 -15.41 -7.59
C SER A 75 -33.03 -14.96 -6.40
N ARG A 76 -31.81 -14.51 -6.68
CA ARG A 76 -30.86 -14.01 -5.67
C ARG A 76 -31.28 -12.68 -5.09
N LEU A 77 -31.68 -11.75 -5.94
CA LEU A 77 -32.13 -10.44 -5.50
C LEU A 77 -33.41 -10.56 -4.65
N ARG A 78 -34.29 -11.52 -4.94
CA ARG A 78 -35.43 -11.86 -4.08
C ARG A 78 -35.00 -12.35 -2.70
N ARG A 79 -34.06 -13.31 -2.63
CA ARG A 79 -33.51 -13.80 -1.34
C ARG A 79 -32.87 -12.67 -0.54
N PHE A 80 -32.10 -11.82 -1.23
CA PHE A 80 -31.51 -10.63 -0.65
C PHE A 80 -32.58 -9.63 -0.16
N TYR A 81 -33.62 -9.34 -0.93
CA TYR A 81 -34.66 -8.38 -0.53
C TYR A 81 -35.35 -8.81 0.77
N SER A 82 -35.67 -10.11 0.87
CA SER A 82 -36.28 -10.70 2.07
C SER A 82 -35.33 -10.75 3.28
N ARG A 83 -34.07 -11.16 3.10
CA ARG A 83 -33.14 -11.46 4.20
C ARG A 83 -32.09 -10.39 4.50
N ARG A 84 -31.86 -9.47 3.56
CA ARG A 84 -30.76 -8.48 3.51
C ARG A 84 -29.37 -9.07 3.75
N SER A 85 -29.18 -10.34 3.41
CA SER A 85 -27.89 -11.03 3.48
C SER A 85 -27.17 -10.96 2.15
N ILE A 86 -25.99 -10.31 2.12
CA ILE A 86 -25.15 -10.18 0.91
C ILE A 86 -24.65 -11.56 0.43
N ALA A 87 -24.56 -12.55 1.33
CA ALA A 87 -24.19 -13.92 0.96
C ALA A 87 -25.13 -14.54 -0.09
N ASP A 88 -26.39 -14.07 -0.16
CA ASP A 88 -27.39 -14.56 -1.12
C ASP A 88 -27.14 -14.10 -2.57
N LEU A 89 -26.20 -13.17 -2.78
CA LEU A 89 -25.92 -12.56 -4.08
C LEU A 89 -24.73 -13.22 -4.81
N LYS A 90 -23.87 -13.96 -4.10
CA LYS A 90 -22.62 -14.53 -4.63
C LYS A 90 -22.86 -15.86 -5.38
N LEU A 91 -22.18 -16.08 -6.51
CA LEU A 91 -22.01 -17.43 -7.07
C LEU A 91 -21.01 -18.25 -6.27
N GLY A 92 -21.24 -19.57 -6.23
CA GLY A 92 -20.15 -20.52 -6.10
C GLY A 92 -19.24 -20.35 -7.31
N THR A 93 -17.95 -20.17 -7.05
CA THR A 93 -16.88 -19.91 -8.02
C THR A 93 -17.08 -20.69 -9.31
N GLU A 94 -17.48 -20.00 -10.40
CA GLU A 94 -17.02 -20.28 -11.77
C GLU A 94 -17.63 -19.42 -12.91
N ASP A 95 -18.54 -18.44 -12.71
CA ASP A 95 -19.03 -17.71 -13.91
C ASP A 95 -19.50 -16.24 -13.75
N ARG A 96 -18.97 -15.38 -14.63
CA ARG A 96 -19.40 -14.01 -15.07
C ARG A 96 -19.19 -12.78 -14.15
N ASP A 97 -17.95 -12.31 -14.12
CA ASP A 97 -17.45 -11.06 -13.48
C ASP A 97 -18.21 -9.75 -13.77
N LYS A 98 -19.01 -9.64 -14.85
CA LYS A 98 -19.76 -8.42 -15.18
C LYS A 98 -21.17 -8.37 -14.58
N GLY A 99 -21.83 -9.53 -14.44
CA GLY A 99 -23.20 -9.62 -13.93
C GLY A 99 -23.26 -9.48 -12.41
N GLU A 100 -22.31 -10.08 -11.70
CA GLU A 100 -22.25 -10.06 -10.24
C GLU A 100 -21.94 -8.67 -9.69
N THR A 101 -21.00 -7.96 -10.33
CA THR A 101 -20.66 -6.58 -9.96
C THR A 101 -21.87 -5.65 -10.08
N ALA A 102 -22.69 -5.81 -11.12
CA ALA A 102 -23.92 -5.03 -11.30
C ALA A 102 -24.98 -5.38 -10.24
N LEU A 103 -25.15 -6.66 -9.91
CA LEU A 103 -26.14 -7.12 -8.94
C LEU A 103 -25.83 -6.63 -7.52
N LEU A 104 -24.55 -6.58 -7.13
CA LEU A 104 -24.11 -6.01 -5.85
C LEU A 104 -24.42 -4.51 -5.76
N ILE A 105 -24.27 -3.78 -6.87
CA ILE A 105 -24.58 -2.35 -6.92
C ILE A 105 -26.09 -2.11 -6.74
N TYR A 106 -26.93 -2.93 -7.39
CA TYR A 106 -28.39 -2.83 -7.22
C TYR A 106 -28.81 -3.21 -5.80
N ALA A 107 -28.24 -4.27 -5.24
CA ALA A 107 -28.51 -4.67 -3.87
C ALA A 107 -28.12 -3.59 -2.86
N GLU A 108 -27.01 -2.89 -3.09
CA GLU A 108 -26.58 -1.79 -2.23
C GLU A 108 -27.51 -0.58 -2.31
N ALA A 109 -27.96 -0.21 -3.51
CA ALA A 109 -28.96 0.85 -3.70
C ALA A 109 -30.28 0.49 -2.98
N ILE A 110 -30.76 -0.75 -3.13
CA ILE A 110 -31.95 -1.24 -2.44
C ILE A 110 -31.73 -1.31 -0.91
N ARG A 111 -30.51 -1.57 -0.44
CA ARG A 111 -30.17 -1.56 1.01
C ARG A 111 -30.21 -0.16 1.59
N ARG A 112 -29.73 0.84 0.84
CA ARG A 112 -29.69 2.24 1.26
C ARG A 112 -31.02 2.96 1.06
N GLY A 113 -31.90 2.45 0.20
CA GLY A 113 -33.14 3.12 -0.19
C GLY A 113 -32.90 4.35 -1.07
N ALA A 114 -31.70 4.50 -1.63
CA ALA A 114 -31.33 5.65 -2.45
C ALA A 114 -30.19 5.31 -3.41
N VAL A 115 -30.11 6.07 -4.50
CA VAL A 115 -29.02 6.04 -5.49
C VAL A 115 -28.27 7.36 -5.41
N GLU A 116 -26.95 7.28 -5.29
CA GLU A 116 -26.08 8.46 -5.38
C GLU A 116 -25.75 8.72 -6.86
N ILE A 117 -26.25 9.83 -7.38
CA ILE A 117 -25.98 10.28 -8.76
C ILE A 117 -24.62 10.97 -8.73
N ALA A 118 -23.62 10.31 -9.31
CA ALA A 118 -22.35 10.96 -9.58
C ALA A 118 -22.59 12.09 -10.61
N PRO A 119 -22.03 13.29 -10.42
CA PRO A 119 -22.14 14.34 -11.42
C PRO A 119 -21.54 13.84 -12.75
N GLU A 120 -22.21 14.11 -13.87
CA GLU A 120 -21.75 13.68 -15.18
C GLU A 120 -20.32 14.17 -15.44
N PRO A 121 -19.43 13.33 -16.01
CA PRO A 121 -18.14 13.80 -16.47
C PRO A 121 -18.37 14.81 -17.59
N ARG A 122 -17.98 16.07 -17.38
CA ARG A 122 -17.99 17.09 -18.44
C ARG A 122 -17.24 16.55 -19.66
N PRO A 123 -17.76 16.76 -20.89
CA PRO A 123 -17.03 16.38 -22.09
C PRO A 123 -15.68 17.12 -22.10
N ALA A 124 -14.62 16.37 -22.37
CA ALA A 124 -13.26 16.88 -22.38
C ALA A 124 -13.10 17.94 -23.48
N THR A 125 -13.10 19.20 -23.08
CA THR A 125 -12.58 20.28 -23.92
C THR A 125 -11.06 20.23 -23.84
N GLU A 126 -10.42 20.11 -24.99
CA GLU A 126 -8.98 20.21 -25.17
C GLU A 126 -8.48 21.54 -24.59
N THR A 127 -7.78 21.50 -23.46
CA THR A 127 -6.83 22.55 -23.08
C THR A 127 -5.49 21.92 -22.76
N ALA A 128 -4.53 22.30 -23.59
CA ALA A 128 -3.12 22.06 -23.48
C ALA A 128 -2.56 22.48 -22.10
N ASN A 129 -1.52 21.75 -21.68
CA ASN A 129 -0.44 22.19 -20.79
C ASN A 129 -0.82 22.93 -19.50
N GLY A 130 -0.80 22.19 -18.40
CA GLY A 130 -0.74 22.76 -17.06
C GLY A 130 -0.96 21.70 -15.99
N SER A 131 0.08 20.95 -15.63
CA SER A 131 0.08 20.18 -14.38
C SER A 131 -0.19 21.14 -13.21
N PRO A 132 -1.04 20.77 -12.23
CA PRO A 132 -1.20 21.60 -11.06
C PRO A 132 0.10 21.53 -10.26
N VAL A 133 0.73 22.69 -10.09
CA VAL A 133 1.80 22.90 -9.12
C VAL A 133 1.20 22.62 -7.74
N SER A 134 1.56 21.48 -7.16
CA SER A 134 1.36 21.22 -5.74
C SER A 134 2.28 22.16 -4.98
N ALA A 135 1.65 23.11 -4.27
CA ALA A 135 2.29 23.97 -3.31
C ALA A 135 3.01 23.16 -2.22
N GLY A 136 4.19 23.64 -1.82
CA GLY A 136 4.83 23.39 -0.52
C GLY A 136 5.20 21.94 -0.22
N ALA A 137 6.37 21.50 -0.68
CA ALA A 137 7.10 20.47 0.04
C ALA A 137 7.53 21.06 1.39
N GLU A 138 6.77 20.77 2.44
CA GLU A 138 7.25 20.96 3.81
C GLU A 138 8.39 19.97 4.02
N THR A 139 9.55 20.50 4.42
CA THR A 139 10.75 19.75 4.77
C THR A 139 10.41 18.74 5.85
N VAL A 140 10.40 17.46 5.47
CA VAL A 140 10.39 16.35 6.42
C VAL A 140 11.76 16.36 7.09
N ASP A 141 11.75 16.48 8.41
CA ASP A 141 12.93 16.47 9.28
C ASP A 141 13.82 15.25 8.96
N ASP A 142 15.09 15.50 8.63
CA ASP A 142 16.10 14.55 8.11
C ASP A 142 16.62 13.53 9.16
N ALA A 143 15.80 13.11 10.14
CA ALA A 143 16.28 12.32 11.28
C ALA A 143 15.37 11.14 11.66
N ALA A 144 15.06 10.26 10.71
CA ALA A 144 14.59 8.93 11.04
C ALA A 144 15.02 7.92 9.97
N HIS A 145 16.10 7.19 10.26
CA HIS A 145 16.51 6.05 9.46
C HIS A 145 15.56 4.88 9.74
N PHE A 146 14.90 4.35 8.70
CA PHE A 146 13.88 3.30 8.79
C PHE A 146 14.39 2.04 8.09
N PHE A 147 14.56 0.95 8.84
CA PHE A 147 15.35 -0.22 8.43
C PHE A 147 14.53 -1.52 8.20
N LEU A 148 15.02 -2.48 7.42
CA LEU A 148 14.36 -3.78 7.18
C LEU A 148 15.21 -4.98 7.64
N PRO A 149 14.63 -6.01 8.29
CA PRO A 149 15.38 -7.06 8.96
C PRO A 149 15.88 -8.11 7.96
N ALA A 150 17.13 -8.54 8.14
CA ALA A 150 17.56 -9.86 7.71
C ALA A 150 17.18 -10.89 8.80
N LEU A 151 16.89 -12.11 8.39
CA LEU A 151 16.12 -13.06 9.18
C LEU A 151 16.98 -14.20 9.68
N ASN A 152 17.57 -14.07 10.86
CA ASN A 152 18.44 -15.12 11.40
C ASN A 152 17.92 -15.59 12.75
N ALA A 153 17.53 -16.86 12.83
CA ALA A 153 17.49 -17.66 14.05
C ALA A 153 17.67 -19.15 13.68
N SER A 154 18.71 -19.76 14.24
CA SER A 154 19.15 -21.16 14.14
C SER A 154 19.64 -21.70 12.79
N GLY A 155 20.96 -21.92 12.71
CA GLY A 155 21.66 -23.13 12.20
C GLY A 155 21.54 -23.58 10.74
N VAL A 156 20.44 -23.29 10.06
CA VAL A 156 20.12 -23.73 8.68
C VAL A 156 19.59 -22.55 7.84
N ARG A 157 19.64 -21.34 8.42
CA ARG A 157 18.91 -20.13 8.02
C ARG A 157 19.79 -19.05 7.36
N ASP A 158 21.04 -19.36 7.05
CA ASP A 158 22.05 -18.39 6.60
C ASP A 158 21.80 -17.76 5.21
N GLU A 159 20.79 -18.19 4.44
CA GLU A 159 20.67 -17.85 3.00
C GLU A 159 19.46 -17.02 2.57
N LEU A 160 18.44 -16.83 3.42
CA LEU A 160 17.18 -16.27 2.94
C LEU A 160 17.09 -14.76 3.16
N ASP A 161 17.71 -14.00 2.24
CA ASP A 161 17.49 -12.56 2.18
C ASP A 161 16.21 -12.27 1.38
N LEU A 162 15.11 -11.94 2.08
CA LEU A 162 13.87 -11.54 1.44
C LEU A 162 14.03 -10.34 0.51
N MET A 163 15.14 -9.58 0.56
CA MET A 163 15.43 -8.51 -0.41
C MET A 163 15.77 -9.04 -1.80
N ASP A 164 16.30 -10.26 -1.90
CA ASP A 164 16.72 -10.84 -3.18
C ASP A 164 15.54 -11.40 -3.98
N ILE A 165 14.48 -11.81 -3.30
CA ILE A 165 13.24 -12.32 -3.90
C ILE A 165 12.04 -11.40 -3.60
N ALA A 166 10.95 -11.55 -4.34
CA ALA A 166 9.70 -10.83 -4.06
C ALA A 166 8.77 -11.64 -3.14
N PRO A 167 8.60 -11.27 -1.85
CA PRO A 167 7.64 -11.93 -0.97
C PRO A 167 6.18 -11.52 -1.20
N PHE A 168 5.91 -10.87 -2.32
CA PHE A 168 4.64 -10.27 -2.65
C PHE A 168 4.37 -10.43 -4.15
N THR A 169 3.10 -10.36 -4.53
CA THR A 169 2.76 -10.30 -5.96
C THR A 169 3.05 -8.91 -6.53
N LEU A 170 3.59 -8.89 -7.74
CA LEU A 170 3.75 -7.70 -8.57
C LEU A 170 2.44 -7.28 -9.26
N SER A 171 1.48 -8.20 -9.32
CA SER A 171 0.16 -7.97 -9.90
C SER A 171 -0.77 -7.35 -8.86
N LYS A 172 -1.62 -6.43 -9.31
CA LYS A 172 -2.73 -5.92 -8.48
C LYS A 172 -3.90 -6.91 -8.40
N MET A 173 -3.91 -7.95 -9.24
CA MET A 173 -4.97 -8.95 -9.29
C MET A 173 -4.70 -10.13 -8.34
N VAL A 174 -5.73 -10.55 -7.63
CA VAL A 174 -5.75 -11.62 -6.60
C VAL A 174 -5.57 -13.04 -7.17
N ARG A 175 -5.06 -13.19 -8.40
CA ARG A 175 -4.96 -14.50 -9.07
C ARG A 175 -3.78 -15.32 -8.56
N ASP A 176 -2.73 -14.67 -8.10
CA ASP A 176 -1.52 -15.36 -7.66
C ASP A 176 -1.69 -15.85 -6.22
N ARG A 177 -1.66 -17.17 -6.04
CA ARG A 177 -1.81 -17.83 -4.74
C ARG A 177 -0.49 -18.38 -4.20
N ILE A 178 0.45 -18.70 -5.09
CA ILE A 178 1.72 -19.32 -4.74
C ILE A 178 2.82 -18.71 -5.60
N LEU A 179 3.90 -18.28 -4.96
CA LEU A 179 5.18 -17.99 -5.60
C LEU A 179 6.18 -19.04 -5.14
N ARG A 180 6.97 -19.59 -6.05
CA ARG A 180 8.00 -20.57 -5.72
C ARG A 180 9.33 -20.14 -6.32
N TYR A 181 10.34 -20.10 -5.48
CA TYR A 181 11.71 -19.75 -5.84
C TYR A 181 12.60 -20.95 -5.53
N GLU A 182 13.35 -21.38 -6.53
CA GLU A 182 14.40 -22.38 -6.39
C GLU A 182 15.72 -21.61 -6.30
N LEU A 183 16.28 -21.60 -5.09
CA LEU A 183 17.62 -21.09 -4.80
C LEU A 183 18.60 -22.26 -4.86
N GLU A 184 19.90 -21.98 -4.78
CA GLU A 184 20.95 -23.01 -4.88
C GLU A 184 20.75 -24.12 -3.85
N ASP A 185 20.43 -23.73 -2.61
CA ASP A 185 20.45 -24.60 -1.44
C ASP A 185 19.11 -24.70 -0.70
N SER A 186 18.08 -24.00 -1.19
CA SER A 186 16.75 -24.02 -0.59
C SER A 186 15.63 -23.73 -1.59
N VAL A 187 14.43 -24.23 -1.27
CA VAL A 187 13.20 -23.88 -1.99
C VAL A 187 12.34 -22.99 -1.11
N VAL A 188 12.04 -21.81 -1.62
CA VAL A 188 11.20 -20.82 -0.94
C VAL A 188 9.83 -20.82 -1.61
N THR A 189 8.80 -21.13 -0.86
CA THR A 189 7.41 -21.10 -1.31
C THR A 189 6.66 -20.05 -0.52
N ILE A 190 5.98 -19.15 -1.21
CA ILE A 190 5.22 -18.06 -0.62
C ILE A 190 3.77 -18.30 -0.96
N GLU A 191 2.98 -18.60 0.06
CA GLU A 191 1.60 -19.06 -0.08
C GLU A 191 0.68 -17.97 0.46
N GLY A 192 -0.31 -17.57 -0.35
CA GLY A 192 -1.36 -16.64 0.04
C GLY A 192 -2.63 -17.36 0.48
N GLY A 193 -3.54 -16.64 1.13
CA GLY A 193 -4.84 -17.19 1.52
C GLY A 193 -5.71 -17.55 0.31
N SER A 194 -6.53 -18.59 0.41
CA SER A 194 -7.42 -19.03 -0.66
C SER A 194 -8.44 -17.95 -1.10
N GLU A 195 -8.95 -17.17 -0.14
CA GLU A 195 -9.93 -16.11 -0.38
C GLU A 195 -9.30 -14.75 -0.62
N VAL A 196 -8.21 -14.42 0.09
CA VAL A 196 -7.60 -13.08 0.10
C VAL A 196 -6.41 -12.94 -0.84
N GLY A 197 -5.77 -14.05 -1.22
CA GLY A 197 -4.58 -14.11 -2.07
C GLY A 197 -3.28 -13.74 -1.35
N LEU A 198 -2.22 -13.51 -2.14
CA LEU A 198 -0.92 -13.04 -1.67
C LEU A 198 -0.92 -11.54 -1.34
N ALA A 199 -0.08 -11.13 -0.40
CA ALA A 199 0.23 -9.73 -0.16
C ALA A 199 0.78 -9.06 -1.43
N THR A 200 0.33 -7.84 -1.70
CA THR A 200 0.87 -7.01 -2.79
C THR A 200 2.09 -6.22 -2.32
N ALA A 201 2.88 -5.67 -3.25
CA ALA A 201 4.01 -4.80 -2.90
C ALA A 201 3.61 -3.64 -1.97
N TYR A 202 2.41 -3.10 -2.11
CA TYR A 202 1.89 -2.01 -1.26
C TYR A 202 1.45 -2.48 0.12
N ASP A 203 1.05 -3.74 0.25
CA ASP A 203 0.77 -4.32 1.58
C ASP A 203 2.09 -4.61 2.28
N TYR A 204 3.09 -5.08 1.52
CA TYR A 204 4.43 -5.32 2.03
C TYR A 204 5.08 -4.05 2.59
N ASP A 205 4.73 -2.85 2.10
CA ASP A 205 5.18 -1.58 2.72
C ASP A 205 4.79 -1.46 4.21
N ILE A 206 3.65 -2.04 4.64
CA ILE A 206 3.24 -2.08 6.06
C ILE A 206 4.16 -3.02 6.85
N PHE A 207 4.49 -4.18 6.28
CA PHE A 207 5.47 -5.09 6.87
C PHE A 207 6.82 -4.38 7.00
N ILE A 208 7.24 -3.67 5.95
CA ILE A 208 8.48 -2.91 5.97
C ILE A 208 8.50 -1.91 7.12
N HIS A 209 7.45 -1.09 7.21
CA HIS A 209 7.32 -0.07 8.24
C HIS A 209 7.29 -0.66 9.67
N MET A 210 6.61 -1.79 9.86
CA MET A 210 6.58 -2.51 11.14
C MET A 210 7.98 -2.90 11.60
N VAL A 211 8.81 -3.43 10.69
CA VAL A 211 10.16 -3.82 11.11
C VAL A 211 11.06 -2.61 11.29
N SER A 212 10.90 -1.58 10.45
CA SER A 212 11.64 -0.32 10.64
C SER A 212 11.40 0.28 12.02
N HIS A 213 10.16 0.22 12.50
CA HIS A 213 9.81 0.64 13.85
C HIS A 213 10.52 -0.21 14.92
N LEU A 214 10.47 -1.54 14.79
CA LEU A 214 11.12 -2.45 15.74
C LEU A 214 12.64 -2.25 15.79
N ALA A 215 13.28 -2.08 14.64
CA ALA A 215 14.71 -1.84 14.54
C ALA A 215 15.11 -0.50 15.19
N ALA A 216 14.32 0.56 14.98
CA ALA A 216 14.53 1.85 15.62
C ALA A 216 14.38 1.77 17.15
N GLU A 217 13.37 1.05 17.66
CA GLU A 217 13.22 0.82 19.10
C GLU A 217 14.40 0.03 19.68
N MET A 218 14.88 -1.00 18.98
CA MET A 218 16.03 -1.80 19.40
C MET A 218 17.31 -0.97 19.41
N GLN A 219 17.52 -0.11 18.40
CA GLN A 219 18.65 0.81 18.37
C GLN A 219 18.61 1.78 19.57
N ALA A 220 17.45 2.34 19.90
CA ALA A 220 17.32 3.20 21.07
C ALA A 220 17.66 2.48 22.38
N VAL A 221 17.31 1.19 22.49
CA VAL A 221 17.70 0.33 23.62
C VAL A 221 19.22 0.16 23.68
N GLU A 222 19.88 -0.09 22.55
CA GLU A 222 21.34 -0.25 22.51
C GLU A 222 22.08 1.06 22.78
N GLU A 223 21.58 2.18 22.25
CA GLU A 223 22.10 3.51 22.56
C GLU A 223 21.95 3.87 24.04
N ALA A 224 20.88 3.45 24.70
CA ALA A 224 20.71 3.62 26.13
C ALA A 224 21.67 2.72 26.92
N ARG A 225 21.81 1.45 26.50
CA ARG A 225 22.72 0.48 27.12
C ARG A 225 24.18 0.92 27.04
N SER A 226 24.62 1.46 25.90
CA SER A 226 25.97 2.01 25.73
C SER A 226 26.24 3.23 26.64
N ARG A 227 25.19 3.94 27.07
CA ARG A 227 25.24 5.02 28.07
C ARG A 227 25.08 4.52 29.53
N GLY A 228 25.03 3.20 29.74
CA GLY A 228 24.87 2.58 31.06
C GLY A 228 23.44 2.62 31.61
N LEU A 229 22.43 2.91 30.78
CA LEU A 229 21.02 2.90 31.16
C LEU A 229 20.40 1.53 30.85
N GLU A 230 19.69 0.95 31.81
CA GLU A 230 18.89 -0.25 31.56
C GLU A 230 17.54 0.14 30.94
N MET A 231 17.31 -0.31 29.71
CA MET A 231 16.01 -0.22 29.04
C MET A 231 15.47 -1.62 28.74
N PRO A 232 14.15 -1.84 28.89
CA PRO A 232 13.52 -3.10 28.51
C PRO A 232 13.57 -3.29 27.00
N LEU A 233 13.55 -4.55 26.55
CA LEU A 233 13.47 -4.88 25.12
C LEU A 233 12.16 -4.35 24.49
N PRO A 234 12.18 -4.06 23.19
CA PRO A 234 10.99 -3.59 22.46
C PRO A 234 9.81 -4.55 22.58
N ALA A 235 8.59 -4.03 22.51
CA ALA A 235 7.39 -4.84 22.60
C ALA A 235 7.17 -5.66 21.32
N ARG A 236 6.61 -6.87 21.46
CA ARG A 236 6.22 -7.73 20.33
C ARG A 236 4.95 -7.28 19.60
N ILE A 237 4.35 -6.16 19.99
CA ILE A 237 3.12 -5.63 19.39
C ILE A 237 3.41 -4.25 18.85
N TYR A 238 3.39 -4.15 17.53
CA TYR A 238 3.51 -2.91 16.77
C TYR A 238 2.19 -2.14 16.79
N ARG A 239 2.21 -0.86 17.18
CA ARG A 239 1.00 -0.05 17.41
C ARG A 239 1.07 1.34 16.74
N PRO A 240 1.10 1.41 15.41
CA PRO A 240 1.12 2.71 14.75
C PRO A 240 -0.22 3.43 14.92
N SER A 241 -0.13 4.75 14.98
CA SER A 241 -1.26 5.63 14.65
C SER A 241 -1.64 5.39 13.19
N LEU A 242 -2.94 5.27 12.93
CA LEU A 242 -3.39 4.98 11.58
C LEU A 242 -3.11 6.13 10.60
N GLY A 243 -3.25 7.38 11.08
CA GLY A 243 -2.95 8.55 10.26
C GLY A 243 -1.49 8.53 9.79
N ASP A 244 -0.59 8.12 10.67
CA ASP A 244 0.85 8.06 10.38
C ASP A 244 1.17 6.88 9.47
N LEU A 245 0.55 5.72 9.69
CA LEU A 245 0.70 4.55 8.81
C LEU A 245 0.22 4.85 7.38
N LEU A 246 -0.95 5.48 7.22
CA LEU A 246 -1.49 5.80 5.90
C LEU A 246 -0.65 6.86 5.17
N LYS A 247 -0.21 7.91 5.89
CA LYS A 247 0.71 8.92 5.35
C LYS A 247 2.01 8.28 4.89
N PHE A 248 2.58 7.42 5.73
CA PHE A 248 3.86 6.78 5.46
C PHE A 248 3.80 5.83 4.26
N CYS A 249 2.75 5.02 4.16
CA CYS A 249 2.52 4.16 3.00
C CYS A 249 1.99 4.91 1.76
N GLN A 250 1.96 6.25 1.77
CA GLN A 250 1.45 7.11 0.69
C GLN A 250 0.04 6.73 0.21
N ARG A 251 -0.83 6.36 1.15
CA ARG A 251 -2.24 6.05 0.90
C ARG A 251 -3.10 7.28 1.19
N ALA A 252 -4.05 7.59 0.31
CA ALA A 252 -5.03 8.65 0.54
C ALA A 252 -5.83 8.41 1.84
N SER A 253 -6.26 9.46 2.52
CA SER A 253 -7.07 9.35 3.74
C SER A 253 -8.57 9.36 3.41
N GLY A 254 -9.36 8.46 4.02
CA GLY A 254 -10.80 8.39 3.82
C GLY A 254 -11.46 7.09 4.30
N GLY A 255 -12.79 7.03 4.20
CA GLY A 255 -13.60 5.90 4.68
C GLY A 255 -13.34 4.58 3.95
N LYS A 256 -13.05 4.65 2.65
CA LYS A 256 -12.75 3.48 1.81
C LYS A 256 -11.41 2.84 2.19
N GLN A 257 -10.47 3.65 2.65
CA GLN A 257 -9.11 3.22 2.93
C GLN A 257 -8.98 2.41 4.21
N TYR A 258 -9.95 2.50 5.12
CA TYR A 258 -10.05 1.57 6.25
C TYR A 258 -10.28 0.14 5.77
N LEU A 259 -11.24 -0.05 4.86
CA LEU A 259 -11.51 -1.37 4.28
C LEU A 259 -10.32 -1.86 3.45
N GLU A 260 -9.65 -0.97 2.71
CA GLU A 260 -8.44 -1.33 1.96
C GLU A 260 -7.27 -1.72 2.87
N LEU A 261 -7.16 -1.11 4.05
CA LEU A 261 -6.16 -1.48 5.06
C LEU A 261 -6.51 -2.81 5.74
N GLU A 262 -7.77 -3.02 6.13
CA GLU A 262 -8.21 -4.31 6.67
C GLU A 262 -7.91 -5.44 5.67
N ASN A 263 -8.29 -5.26 4.40
CA ASN A 263 -7.97 -6.20 3.34
C ASN A 263 -6.45 -6.40 3.14
N ALA A 264 -5.64 -5.35 3.35
CA ALA A 264 -4.18 -5.45 3.27
C ALA A 264 -3.61 -6.28 4.44
N LEU A 265 -4.11 -6.06 5.65
CA LEU A 265 -3.74 -6.81 6.85
C LEU A 265 -4.18 -8.28 6.73
N ASP A 266 -5.37 -8.54 6.18
CA ASP A 266 -5.84 -9.89 5.88
C ASP A 266 -4.90 -10.61 4.91
N ARG A 267 -4.50 -9.95 3.81
CA ARG A 267 -3.53 -10.51 2.84
C ARG A 267 -2.17 -10.77 3.48
N LEU A 268 -1.65 -9.84 4.28
CA LEU A 268 -0.38 -10.00 4.98
C LEU A 268 -0.42 -11.15 5.98
N GLN A 269 -1.48 -11.25 6.77
CA GLN A 269 -1.65 -12.31 7.76
C GLN A 269 -1.79 -13.68 7.10
N ALA A 270 -2.49 -13.75 5.95
CA ALA A 270 -2.65 -14.98 5.20
C ALA A 270 -1.40 -15.39 4.40
N THR A 271 -0.46 -14.47 4.17
CA THR A 271 0.76 -14.76 3.43
C THR A 271 1.77 -15.47 4.33
N ARG A 272 2.17 -16.68 3.93
CA ARG A 272 3.14 -17.51 4.63
C ARG A 272 4.35 -17.76 3.75
N ILE A 273 5.53 -17.66 4.36
CA ILE A 273 6.80 -18.04 3.76
C ILE A 273 7.14 -19.43 4.27
N LYS A 274 7.29 -20.39 3.36
CA LYS A 274 7.70 -21.76 3.62
C LYS A 274 9.06 -22.00 3.00
N ILE A 275 10.00 -22.47 3.80
CA ILE A 275 11.38 -22.71 3.38
C ILE A 275 11.64 -24.19 3.54
N THR A 276 12.14 -24.83 2.49
CA THR A 276 12.64 -26.20 2.53
C THR A 276 14.14 -26.15 2.26
N ASN A 277 14.95 -26.48 3.26
CA ASN A 277 16.40 -26.59 3.06
C ASN A 277 16.71 -27.88 2.30
N LEU A 278 17.62 -27.82 1.33
CA LEU A 278 18.02 -28.94 0.48
C LEU A 278 19.48 -29.40 0.72
N GLN A 279 20.26 -28.71 1.56
CA GLN A 279 21.67 -29.00 1.80
C GLN A 279 21.87 -30.31 2.58
N ASP A 280 20.93 -30.67 3.47
CA ASP A 280 21.07 -31.85 4.31
C ASP A 280 20.43 -33.09 3.63
N THR A 281 21.28 -34.00 3.14
CA THR A 281 20.85 -35.19 2.38
C THR A 281 20.16 -36.23 3.26
N ASP A 282 20.38 -36.20 4.58
CA ASP A 282 19.82 -37.14 5.54
C ASP A 282 18.58 -36.58 6.26
N ARG A 283 18.42 -35.25 6.31
CA ARG A 283 17.31 -34.57 7.01
C ARG A 283 16.73 -33.40 6.24
N ARG A 284 15.56 -33.61 5.64
CA ARG A 284 14.76 -32.53 5.07
C ARG A 284 14.08 -31.72 6.17
N GLU A 285 14.60 -30.54 6.47
CA GLU A 285 13.95 -29.56 7.35
C GLU A 285 13.05 -28.62 6.55
N THR A 286 11.86 -28.36 7.07
CA THR A 286 10.90 -27.45 6.44
C THR A 286 10.25 -26.57 7.49
N GLU A 287 10.43 -25.27 7.34
CA GLU A 287 9.88 -24.28 8.24
C GLU A 287 8.84 -23.41 7.52
N SER A 288 7.84 -22.93 8.26
CA SER A 288 6.82 -22.05 7.72
C SER A 288 6.44 -20.97 8.72
N PHE A 289 6.51 -19.72 8.26
CA PHE A 289 6.25 -18.56 9.08
C PHE A 289 5.33 -17.55 8.38
N PRO A 290 4.44 -16.86 9.10
CA PRO A 290 3.60 -15.82 8.53
C PRO A 290 4.33 -14.48 8.41
N LEU A 291 3.94 -13.62 7.46
CA LEU A 291 4.50 -12.26 7.37
C LEU A 291 4.15 -11.38 8.58
N ILE A 292 2.93 -11.48 9.08
CA ILE A 292 2.49 -10.81 10.31
C ILE A 292 1.72 -11.78 11.20
N GLY A 293 1.70 -11.53 12.51
CA GLY A 293 0.92 -12.31 13.47
C GLY A 293 -0.56 -11.87 13.51
N ARG A 294 -1.17 -11.96 14.70
CA ARG A 294 -2.51 -11.41 14.92
C ARG A 294 -2.51 -9.90 14.73
N PHE A 295 -3.50 -9.37 14.02
CA PHE A 295 -3.74 -7.93 13.99
C PHE A 295 -5.09 -7.58 14.65
N ARG A 296 -5.23 -6.32 15.06
CA ARG A 296 -6.48 -5.74 15.57
C ARG A 296 -6.60 -4.31 15.07
N VAL A 297 -7.73 -4.00 14.45
CA VAL A 297 -8.06 -2.63 14.04
C VAL A 297 -9.07 -2.07 15.05
N VAL A 298 -8.73 -0.96 15.72
CA VAL A 298 -9.59 -0.34 16.73
C VAL A 298 -10.22 0.93 16.17
N SER A 299 -11.51 0.87 15.87
CA SER A 299 -12.34 2.00 15.50
C SER A 299 -13.03 2.63 16.71
N ARG A 300 -12.96 3.96 16.85
CA ARG A 300 -13.82 4.69 17.78
C ARG A 300 -14.85 5.53 17.03
N THR A 301 -16.08 5.49 17.55
CA THR A 301 -17.21 6.41 17.31
C THR A 301 -18.17 6.03 16.16
N ARG A 302 -19.43 6.50 16.28
CA ARG A 302 -20.55 6.44 15.30
C ARG A 302 -20.20 6.88 13.85
N GLN A 303 -18.98 7.39 13.62
CA GLN A 303 -18.47 7.91 12.34
C GLN A 303 -17.34 7.05 11.73
N ASN A 304 -17.09 5.82 12.20
CA ASN A 304 -16.09 4.88 11.63
C ASN A 304 -14.65 5.45 11.53
N ARG A 305 -14.21 6.27 12.49
CA ARG A 305 -12.81 6.72 12.52
C ARG A 305 -11.95 5.70 13.26
N VAL A 306 -11.10 4.99 12.52
CA VAL A 306 -10.09 4.10 13.10
C VAL A 306 -8.99 4.92 13.77
N GLU A 307 -8.71 4.62 15.04
CA GLU A 307 -7.75 5.37 15.87
C GLU A 307 -6.39 4.66 15.89
N ARG A 308 -6.38 3.32 15.95
CA ARG A 308 -5.14 2.55 16.12
C ARG A 308 -5.22 1.18 15.45
N VAL A 309 -4.09 0.76 14.90
CA VAL A 309 -3.85 -0.60 14.44
C VAL A 309 -2.87 -1.26 15.41
N GLU A 310 -3.12 -2.51 15.77
CA GLU A 310 -2.18 -3.34 16.52
C GLU A 310 -1.81 -4.53 15.64
N ILE A 311 -0.51 -4.80 15.48
CA ILE A 311 0.02 -5.94 14.72
C ILE A 311 1.00 -6.68 15.62
N GLU A 312 0.79 -7.97 15.82
CA GLU A 312 1.73 -8.84 16.49
C GLU A 312 2.89 -9.15 15.54
N ILE A 313 4.11 -8.84 16.00
CA ILE A 313 5.34 -9.10 15.25
C ILE A 313 5.65 -10.60 15.35
N PRO A 314 5.79 -11.31 14.22
CA PRO A 314 6.14 -12.73 14.25
C PRO A 314 7.47 -12.98 14.96
N GLY A 315 7.59 -14.13 15.64
CA GLY A 315 8.81 -14.50 16.36
C GLY A 315 10.07 -14.44 15.49
N TRP A 316 10.01 -14.99 14.26
CA TRP A 316 11.14 -14.99 13.33
C TRP A 316 11.64 -13.58 12.95
N VAL A 317 10.75 -12.58 12.91
CA VAL A 317 11.09 -11.16 12.70
C VAL A 317 11.67 -10.56 13.97
N TYR A 318 10.95 -10.74 15.09
CA TYR A 318 11.33 -10.18 16.38
C TYR A 318 12.72 -10.64 16.79
N ASP A 319 12.92 -11.96 16.79
CA ASP A 319 14.18 -12.59 17.16
C ASP A 319 15.29 -12.18 16.16
N GLY A 320 14.97 -12.07 14.87
CA GLY A 320 15.91 -11.60 13.84
C GLY A 320 16.40 -10.16 14.06
N VAL A 321 15.60 -9.30 14.69
CA VAL A 321 16.02 -7.92 15.02
C VAL A 321 16.67 -7.85 16.40
N THR A 322 16.11 -8.52 17.42
CA THR A 322 16.58 -8.38 18.80
C THR A 322 17.81 -9.23 19.12
N ALA A 323 17.97 -10.38 18.46
CA ALA A 323 19.10 -11.28 18.71
C ALA A 323 20.35 -10.94 17.88
N ALA A 324 20.28 -9.94 17.00
CA ALA A 324 21.37 -9.59 16.08
C ALA A 324 22.64 -8.98 16.76
N GLY A 325 22.57 -8.58 18.04
CA GLY A 325 23.72 -8.04 18.79
C GLY A 325 24.38 -6.82 18.11
N ASP A 326 25.68 -6.60 18.36
CA ASP A 326 26.51 -5.49 17.83
C ASP A 326 26.62 -5.46 16.29
N LYS A 327 26.19 -6.52 15.61
CA LYS A 327 26.11 -6.56 14.15
C LYS A 327 24.65 -6.28 13.78
N GLN A 328 24.29 -5.00 13.75
CA GLN A 328 23.04 -4.55 13.16
C GLN A 328 22.99 -4.99 11.68
N SER A 329 22.47 -6.20 11.45
CA SER A 329 22.33 -6.85 10.14
C SER A 329 21.09 -6.35 9.40
N VAL A 330 20.72 -5.09 9.63
CA VAL A 330 19.48 -4.49 9.12
C VAL A 330 19.88 -3.56 7.98
N LEU A 331 19.60 -3.97 6.74
CA LEU A 331 19.90 -3.15 5.56
C LEU A 331 18.94 -1.94 5.55
N ALA A 332 19.51 -0.73 5.59
CA ALA A 332 18.77 0.52 5.60
C ALA A 332 18.12 0.79 4.24
N LEU A 333 16.83 1.11 4.22
CA LEU A 333 16.18 1.64 3.03
C LEU A 333 16.11 3.17 3.14
N ASN A 334 16.37 3.87 2.04
CA ASN A 334 16.05 5.28 1.90
C ASN A 334 14.53 5.51 2.09
N PRO A 335 14.09 6.51 2.89
CA PRO A 335 12.68 6.85 3.08
C PRO A 335 11.92 7.11 1.77
N ALA A 336 12.60 7.58 0.72
CA ALA A 336 12.00 7.78 -0.59
C ALA A 336 11.55 6.46 -1.26
N TYR A 337 11.91 5.29 -0.71
CA TYR A 337 11.37 3.99 -1.13
C TYR A 337 9.83 3.93 -1.12
N PHE A 338 9.19 4.56 -0.13
CA PHE A 338 7.73 4.56 -0.02
C PHE A 338 7.05 5.42 -1.10
N LEU A 339 7.82 6.29 -1.76
CA LEU A 339 7.35 7.08 -2.91
C LEU A 339 7.31 6.27 -4.20
N ILE A 340 8.01 5.13 -4.26
CA ILE A 340 8.04 4.29 -5.46
C ILE A 340 6.65 3.69 -5.66
N THR A 341 5.97 4.05 -6.73
CA THR A 341 4.59 3.61 -6.99
C THR A 341 4.52 2.27 -7.70
N ARG A 342 5.51 1.90 -8.52
CA ARG A 342 5.49 0.67 -9.33
C ARG A 342 6.01 -0.54 -8.52
N PRO A 343 5.23 -1.65 -8.39
CA PRO A 343 5.66 -2.84 -7.65
C PRO A 343 6.99 -3.43 -8.12
N LEU A 344 7.21 -3.49 -9.43
CA LEU A 344 8.46 -3.99 -10.01
C LEU A 344 9.64 -3.08 -9.66
N ALA A 345 9.43 -1.76 -9.64
CA ALA A 345 10.46 -0.80 -9.25
C ALA A 345 10.85 -0.96 -7.77
N LYS A 346 9.87 -1.20 -6.88
CA LYS A 346 10.13 -1.54 -5.47
C LYS A 346 10.98 -2.79 -5.35
N PHE A 347 10.68 -3.85 -6.11
CA PHE A 347 11.50 -5.07 -6.15
C PHE A 347 12.93 -4.78 -6.64
N VAL A 348 13.08 -4.10 -7.78
CA VAL A 348 14.40 -3.76 -8.36
C VAL A 348 15.24 -2.92 -7.40
N TYR A 349 14.61 -1.97 -6.69
CA TYR A 349 15.29 -1.19 -5.65
C TYR A 349 15.79 -2.07 -4.50
N ARG A 350 14.98 -3.01 -4.00
CA ARG A 350 15.39 -3.95 -2.93
C ARG A 350 16.54 -4.84 -3.39
N LEU A 351 16.47 -5.32 -4.63
CA LEU A 351 17.55 -6.06 -5.26
C LEU A 351 18.84 -5.22 -5.35
N ALA A 352 18.74 -3.93 -5.70
CA ALA A 352 19.88 -3.01 -5.76
C ALA A 352 20.50 -2.80 -4.38
N VAL A 353 19.69 -2.53 -3.35
CA VAL A 353 20.16 -2.37 -1.96
C VAL A 353 20.92 -3.60 -1.48
N LYS A 354 20.41 -4.79 -1.79
CA LYS A 354 21.06 -6.04 -1.42
C LYS A 354 22.35 -6.30 -2.19
N SER A 355 22.28 -6.24 -3.51
CA SER A 355 23.35 -6.74 -4.37
C SER A 355 24.44 -5.71 -4.66
N ALA A 356 24.04 -4.45 -4.88
CA ALA A 356 24.98 -3.38 -5.19
C ALA A 356 25.54 -2.76 -3.90
N GLY A 357 24.70 -2.60 -2.87
CA GLY A 357 25.07 -1.85 -1.66
C GLY A 357 25.62 -0.48 -2.05
N GLU A 358 26.84 -0.16 -1.62
CA GLU A 358 27.51 1.10 -1.98
C GLU A 358 28.26 1.06 -3.34
N GLY A 359 28.21 -0.07 -4.04
CA GLY A 359 28.95 -0.32 -5.27
C GLY A 359 28.07 -0.45 -6.51
N THR A 360 28.32 -1.50 -7.28
CA THR A 360 27.61 -1.81 -8.52
C THR A 360 27.32 -3.30 -8.56
N ALA A 361 26.10 -3.65 -8.95
CA ALA A 361 25.69 -5.03 -9.19
C ALA A 361 25.24 -5.21 -10.64
N ILE A 362 25.45 -6.42 -11.14
CA ILE A 362 25.19 -6.81 -12.51
C ILE A 362 24.32 -8.07 -12.42
N HIS A 363 23.13 -8.03 -13.02
CA HIS A 363 22.20 -9.15 -13.01
C HIS A 363 21.77 -9.50 -14.43
N GLY A 364 21.74 -10.80 -14.74
CA GLY A 364 21.07 -11.29 -15.93
C GLY A 364 19.56 -11.02 -15.83
N LEU A 365 18.94 -10.53 -16.89
CA LEU A 365 17.53 -10.16 -16.86
C LEU A 365 16.60 -11.37 -16.59
N GLU A 366 17.04 -12.57 -16.96
CA GLU A 366 16.36 -13.83 -16.65
C GLU A 366 16.37 -14.13 -15.14
N ASP A 367 17.47 -13.84 -14.45
CA ASP A 367 17.56 -14.00 -13.00
C ASP A 367 16.68 -12.98 -12.29
N VAL A 368 16.68 -11.73 -12.74
CA VAL A 368 15.76 -10.70 -12.23
C VAL A 368 14.31 -11.13 -12.45
N HIS A 369 13.97 -11.69 -13.62
CA HIS A 369 12.62 -12.20 -13.90
C HIS A 369 12.24 -13.31 -12.91
N ARG A 370 13.11 -14.30 -12.72
CA ARG A 370 12.90 -15.41 -11.78
C ARG A 370 12.73 -14.93 -10.33
N ARG A 371 13.63 -14.06 -9.85
CA ARG A 371 13.62 -13.51 -8.48
C ARG A 371 12.44 -12.56 -8.22
N SER A 372 11.97 -11.86 -9.26
CA SER A 372 10.84 -10.93 -9.16
C SER A 372 9.49 -11.63 -8.97
N GLY A 373 9.39 -12.94 -9.28
CA GLY A 373 8.11 -13.67 -9.26
C GLY A 373 7.10 -13.16 -10.30
N SER A 374 7.53 -12.46 -11.35
CA SER A 374 6.63 -11.92 -12.36
C SER A 374 5.97 -13.01 -13.20
N SER A 375 4.64 -13.01 -13.28
CA SER A 375 3.86 -13.90 -14.17
C SER A 375 3.85 -13.44 -15.63
N LEU A 376 4.49 -12.32 -15.96
CA LEU A 376 4.57 -11.84 -17.34
C LEU A 376 5.49 -12.76 -18.17
N PRO A 377 5.14 -13.02 -19.45
CA PRO A 377 6.08 -13.62 -20.38
C PRO A 377 7.37 -12.81 -20.45
N PHE A 378 8.53 -13.47 -20.52
CA PHE A 378 9.85 -12.85 -20.41
C PHE A 378 10.04 -11.65 -21.36
N ARG A 379 9.57 -11.75 -22.62
CA ARG A 379 9.61 -10.64 -23.58
C ARG A 379 8.85 -9.39 -23.10
N LYS A 380 7.67 -9.58 -22.48
CA LYS A 380 6.91 -8.46 -21.90
C LYS A 380 7.60 -7.94 -20.64
N PHE A 381 8.11 -8.81 -19.80
CA PHE A 381 8.88 -8.43 -18.61
C PHE A 381 10.07 -7.53 -18.99
N ARG A 382 10.83 -7.93 -20.01
CA ARG A 382 11.91 -7.11 -20.59
C ARG A 382 11.42 -5.71 -20.97
N SER A 383 10.35 -5.60 -21.75
CA SER A 383 9.81 -4.29 -22.14
C SER A 383 9.36 -3.45 -20.93
N VAL A 384 8.88 -4.09 -19.85
CA VAL A 384 8.53 -3.38 -18.61
C VAL A 384 9.77 -2.87 -17.89
N ILE A 385 10.88 -3.64 -17.88
CA ILE A 385 12.17 -3.21 -17.32
C ILE A 385 12.81 -2.11 -18.18
N GLU A 386 12.77 -2.20 -19.50
CA GLU A 386 13.21 -1.13 -20.41
C GLU A 386 12.45 0.18 -20.14
N GLY A 387 11.12 0.11 -20.01
CA GLY A 387 10.31 1.27 -19.64
C GLY A 387 10.62 1.80 -18.23
N LEU A 388 10.98 0.93 -17.27
CA LEU A 388 11.43 1.35 -15.95
C LEU A 388 12.77 2.10 -16.01
N VAL A 389 13.74 1.58 -16.76
CA VAL A 389 15.05 2.21 -16.92
C VAL A 389 14.92 3.58 -17.61
N GLU A 390 14.05 3.71 -18.60
CA GLU A 390 13.77 5.00 -19.25
C GLU A 390 13.15 6.00 -18.28
N GLU A 391 12.12 5.59 -17.52
CA GLU A 391 11.48 6.43 -16.50
C GLU A 391 12.49 6.92 -15.46
N CYS A 392 13.39 6.03 -15.02
CA CYS A 392 14.45 6.35 -14.07
C CYS A 392 15.47 7.40 -14.54
N ARG A 393 15.48 7.78 -15.82
CA ARG A 393 16.27 8.93 -16.28
C ARG A 393 15.71 10.27 -15.79
N THR A 394 14.40 10.34 -15.59
CA THR A 394 13.70 11.55 -15.13
C THR A 394 13.32 11.47 -13.66
N GLN A 395 12.95 10.28 -13.18
CA GLN A 395 12.58 9.99 -11.80
C GLN A 395 13.38 8.78 -11.32
N PRO A 396 14.66 8.98 -10.97
CA PRO A 396 15.51 7.87 -10.64
C PRO A 396 15.07 7.20 -9.34
N LEU A 397 15.46 5.93 -9.16
CA LEU A 397 15.27 5.28 -7.88
C LEU A 397 16.06 6.02 -6.79
N PRO A 398 15.59 5.99 -5.53
CA PRO A 398 16.37 6.50 -4.41
C PRO A 398 17.75 5.84 -4.42
N ASP A 399 18.81 6.63 -4.29
CA ASP A 399 20.22 6.19 -4.21
C ASP A 399 20.79 5.38 -5.39
N TYR A 400 19.99 4.90 -6.34
CA TYR A 400 20.45 3.97 -7.38
C TYR A 400 20.08 4.45 -8.78
N ASP A 401 21.02 4.25 -9.70
CA ASP A 401 20.83 4.44 -11.13
C ASP A 401 20.74 3.06 -11.81
N LEU A 402 19.80 2.94 -12.75
CA LEU A 402 19.56 1.71 -13.51
C LEU A 402 20.10 1.87 -14.93
N ARG A 403 20.76 0.84 -15.44
CA ARG A 403 21.18 0.77 -16.85
C ARG A 403 20.94 -0.62 -17.41
N LEU A 404 20.51 -0.68 -18.67
CA LEU A 404 20.50 -1.91 -19.44
C LEU A 404 21.63 -1.84 -20.46
N GLU A 405 22.38 -2.93 -20.59
CA GLU A 405 23.33 -3.04 -21.69
C GLU A 405 22.58 -3.30 -23.01
N PRO A 406 22.75 -2.42 -24.01
CA PRO A 406 22.20 -2.67 -25.33
C PRO A 406 22.98 -3.81 -26.01
N ALA A 407 22.26 -4.79 -26.55
CA ALA A 407 22.79 -5.84 -27.42
C ALA A 407 23.72 -6.89 -26.76
N SER A 408 23.56 -7.21 -25.47
CA SER A 408 24.12 -8.43 -24.87
C SER A 408 23.11 -9.58 -24.86
N GLU A 409 23.55 -10.78 -25.20
CA GLU A 409 22.88 -12.04 -24.86
C GLU A 409 23.81 -12.83 -23.92
N PRO A 410 23.41 -13.08 -22.65
CA PRO A 410 22.17 -12.66 -22.00
C PRO A 410 22.11 -11.14 -21.78
N GLN A 411 20.91 -10.57 -21.73
CA GLN A 411 20.72 -9.16 -21.39
C GLN A 411 21.04 -8.90 -19.94
N ILE A 412 21.70 -7.77 -19.70
CA ILE A 412 22.23 -7.42 -18.40
C ILE A 412 21.58 -6.13 -17.88
N LEU A 413 21.09 -6.20 -16.64
CA LEU A 413 20.66 -5.06 -15.83
C LEU A 413 21.78 -4.69 -14.85
N ILE A 414 22.24 -3.45 -14.93
CA ILE A 414 23.25 -2.87 -14.05
C ILE A 414 22.55 -1.97 -13.04
N LEU A 415 22.81 -2.22 -11.76
CA LEU A 415 22.32 -1.46 -10.62
C LEU A 415 23.52 -0.76 -9.99
N GLN A 416 23.56 0.57 -10.03
CA GLN A 416 24.71 1.33 -9.54
C GLN A 416 24.28 2.30 -8.45
N LYS A 417 24.96 2.27 -7.29
CA LYS A 417 24.80 3.30 -6.26
C LYS A 417 25.22 4.64 -6.84
N ARG A 418 24.33 5.63 -6.80
CA ARG A 418 24.61 7.01 -7.17
C ARG A 418 25.58 7.57 -6.15
N ARG A 419 26.74 8.03 -6.62
CA ARG A 419 27.66 8.79 -5.78
C ARG A 419 27.01 10.12 -5.45
N THR A 420 26.60 10.31 -4.20
CA THR A 420 26.26 11.64 -3.70
C THR A 420 27.53 12.47 -3.79
N ALA A 421 27.56 13.47 -4.67
CA ALA A 421 28.61 14.47 -4.60
C ALA A 421 28.40 15.20 -3.27
N THR A 422 29.29 14.97 -2.31
CA THR A 422 29.40 15.84 -1.14
C THR A 422 29.69 17.23 -1.69
N VAL A 423 28.68 18.09 -1.72
CA VAL A 423 28.92 19.52 -1.93
C VAL A 423 29.50 19.99 -0.61
N ASP A 424 30.83 20.07 -0.53
CA ASP A 424 31.51 20.80 0.53
C ASP A 424 31.08 22.27 0.40
N ILE A 425 30.02 22.64 1.11
CA ILE A 425 29.69 24.04 1.35
C ILE A 425 30.79 24.55 2.29
N THR A 426 31.92 24.94 1.70
CA THR A 426 32.89 25.79 2.39
C THR A 426 32.18 27.12 2.62
N VAL A 427 31.53 27.25 3.78
CA VAL A 427 31.06 28.55 4.27
C VAL A 427 32.31 29.36 4.59
N THR A 428 32.78 30.14 3.62
CA THR A 428 33.79 31.16 3.85
C THR A 428 33.15 32.26 4.69
N VAL A 429 33.24 32.13 6.02
CA VAL A 429 32.87 33.22 6.93
C VAL A 429 33.92 34.30 6.79
N SER A 430 33.65 35.32 5.97
CA SER A 430 34.42 36.54 5.94
C SER A 430 34.09 37.38 7.18
N CYS A 431 34.87 37.22 8.25
CA CYS A 431 34.81 38.09 9.42
C CYS A 431 35.35 39.48 9.05
N GLN A 432 34.46 40.41 8.68
CA GLN A 432 34.79 41.85 8.69
C GLN A 432 34.69 42.35 10.13
N ASN A 433 35.84 42.42 10.81
CA ASN A 433 35.95 43.12 12.08
C ASN A 433 35.86 44.63 11.85
N ALA A 434 34.70 45.21 12.14
CA ALA A 434 34.55 46.64 12.37
C ALA A 434 35.09 46.96 13.79
N VAL A 435 36.33 47.41 13.87
CA VAL A 435 36.90 47.98 15.10
C VAL A 435 36.37 49.41 15.23
N HIS A 436 35.41 49.60 16.13
CA HIS A 436 35.03 50.93 16.61
C HIS A 436 36.14 51.45 17.53
N HIS A 437 36.82 52.52 17.10
CA HIS A 437 37.68 53.34 17.96
C HIS A 437 36.82 54.23 18.88
N SER A 438 37.11 54.19 20.18
CA SER A 438 36.58 55.08 21.21
C SER A 438 37.71 55.74 22.01
N GLY A 439 37.74 57.09 22.04
CA GLY A 439 38.42 57.96 23.01
C GLY A 439 39.94 58.19 22.78
N ASN A 440 40.45 59.31 22.23
CA ASN A 440 40.51 60.73 22.70
C ASN A 440 41.27 60.93 24.03
N PRO A 441 41.99 62.05 24.28
CA PRO A 441 41.74 63.42 23.76
C PRO A 441 42.75 64.00 22.76
#